data_AF-A0A2N8NU40-F1
#
_entry.id   AF-A0A2N8NU40-F1
#
_cell.length_a   1.000
_cell.length_b   1.000
_cell.length_c   1.000
_cell.angle_alpha   90.00
_cell.angle_beta   90.00
_cell.angle_gamma   90.00
#
_symmetry.space_group_name_H-M   'P 1'
#
loop_
_entity.id
_entity.type
_entity.pdbx_description
1 polymer ?
#
loop_
_entity_poly.entity_id
_entity_poly.type
_entity_poly.pdbx_seq_one_letter_code
_entity_poly.pdbx_strand_id
1 'polypeptide(L)'
;MPLEGEYEPSPTGWVREQVELFEGSGGTEGTTMRGLPVVILTTRGARSGKIRKTPLMRVEHDGAYAVVASQGGAPKHPVWYHNLVADPRAELQDGPVRQDMTARELAGEEKALWWRRAVAAFPDYADYQAKTEREIPVFVLEAAAAAH
;
A
#
# COMPACT_ATOMS: atom_id res chain seq x y z
N MET A 1 11.29 -9.64 9.82
CA MET A 1 12.32 -10.53 9.25
C MET A 1 11.82 -10.65 7.84
N PRO A 2 12.26 -9.75 6.95
CA PRO A 2 11.45 -9.27 5.82
C PRO A 2 10.68 -10.41 5.14
N LEU A 3 9.39 -10.20 4.85
CA LEU A 3 8.53 -11.20 4.19
C LEU A 3 9.30 -12.04 3.15
N GLU A 4 9.61 -13.28 3.49
CA GLU A 4 10.49 -14.11 2.67
C GLU A 4 9.75 -14.78 1.51
N GLY A 5 10.38 -14.83 0.34
CA GLY A 5 9.89 -15.58 -0.82
C GLY A 5 10.42 -15.04 -2.15
N GLU A 6 10.10 -15.75 -3.24
CA GLU A 6 10.40 -15.30 -4.59
C GLU A 6 9.59 -14.05 -4.94
N TYR A 7 10.25 -12.94 -5.26
CA TYR A 7 9.60 -11.74 -5.76
C TYR A 7 9.21 -11.91 -7.22
N GLU A 8 7.92 -11.69 -7.52
CA GLU A 8 7.43 -11.63 -8.90
C GLU A 8 6.91 -10.21 -9.20
N PRO A 9 7.61 -9.44 -10.05
CA PRO A 9 7.25 -8.07 -10.39
C PRO A 9 5.86 -7.92 -11.01
N SER A 10 5.33 -6.70 -10.94
CA SER A 10 4.08 -6.37 -11.62
C SER A 10 4.22 -6.54 -13.14
N PRO A 11 3.21 -7.09 -13.83
CA PRO A 11 3.17 -7.07 -15.29
C PRO A 11 3.02 -5.65 -15.86
N THR A 12 2.47 -4.72 -15.06
CA THR A 12 2.34 -3.31 -15.43
C THR A 12 3.70 -2.61 -15.40
N GLY A 13 4.16 -2.14 -16.58
CA GLY A 13 5.50 -1.59 -16.78
C GLY A 13 5.89 -0.50 -15.78
N TRP A 14 5.12 0.59 -15.72
CA TRP A 14 5.42 1.71 -14.82
C TRP A 14 5.47 1.32 -13.34
N VAL A 15 4.64 0.35 -12.91
CA VAL A 15 4.65 -0.14 -11.51
C VAL A 15 5.98 -0.82 -11.20
N ARG A 16 6.41 -1.70 -12.12
CA ARG A 16 7.67 -2.42 -11.98
C ARG A 16 8.86 -1.45 -12.00
N GLU A 17 8.90 -0.54 -12.96
CA GLU A 17 9.97 0.47 -13.10
C GLU A 17 10.07 1.36 -11.86
N GLN A 18 8.93 1.80 -11.30
CA GLN A 18 8.93 2.61 -10.08
C GLN A 18 9.46 1.82 -8.87
N VAL A 19 9.06 0.56 -8.70
CA VAL A 19 9.58 -0.29 -7.61
C VAL A 19 11.08 -0.53 -7.77
N GLU A 20 11.54 -0.84 -8.98
CA GLU A 20 12.96 -1.07 -9.28
C GLU A 20 13.81 0.17 -9.00
N LEU A 21 13.35 1.35 -9.42
CA LEU A 21 14.03 2.61 -9.13
C LEU A 21 14.04 2.94 -7.64
N PHE A 22 12.89 2.78 -6.97
CA PHE A 22 12.75 3.05 -5.54
C PHE A 22 13.67 2.14 -4.73
N GLU A 23 13.61 0.83 -4.93
CA GLU A 23 14.39 -0.11 -4.14
C GLU A 23 15.86 -0.15 -4.55
N GLY A 24 16.16 -0.05 -5.85
CA GLY A 24 17.53 -0.06 -6.37
C GLY A 24 18.36 1.14 -5.90
N SER A 25 17.71 2.28 -5.63
CA SER A 25 18.33 3.47 -5.04
C SER A 25 18.34 3.48 -3.50
N GLY A 26 17.86 2.40 -2.86
CA GLY A 26 17.71 2.37 -1.40
C GLY A 26 16.68 3.37 -0.88
N GLY A 27 15.68 3.73 -1.69
CA GLY A 27 14.61 4.66 -1.34
C GLY A 27 14.99 6.13 -1.41
N THR A 28 15.90 6.49 -2.32
CA THR A 28 16.32 7.88 -2.56
C THR A 28 15.83 8.44 -3.89
N GLU A 29 15.50 7.57 -4.86
CA GLU A 29 14.91 7.91 -6.15
C GLU A 29 13.54 7.24 -6.32
N GLY A 30 12.70 7.71 -7.25
CA GLY A 30 11.37 7.12 -7.49
C GLY A 30 10.37 7.25 -6.34
N THR A 31 10.69 8.06 -5.31
CA THR A 31 9.93 8.21 -4.06
C THR A 31 8.67 9.05 -4.15
N THR A 32 8.36 9.57 -5.34
CA THR A 32 7.16 10.37 -5.58
C THR A 32 6.41 9.91 -6.83
N MET A 33 5.10 10.17 -6.85
CA MET A 33 4.24 10.04 -8.02
C MET A 33 3.44 11.34 -8.15
N ARG A 34 3.52 12.00 -9.31
CA ARG A 34 2.92 13.33 -9.56
C ARG A 34 3.33 14.39 -8.50
N GLY A 35 4.59 14.31 -8.04
CA GLY A 35 5.14 15.21 -7.02
C GLY A 35 4.71 14.91 -5.58
N LEU A 36 3.91 13.86 -5.35
CA LEU A 36 3.45 13.46 -4.03
C LEU A 36 4.16 12.19 -3.56
N PRO A 37 4.47 12.05 -2.26
CA PRO A 37 5.26 10.93 -1.74
C PRO A 37 4.53 9.60 -1.89
N VAL A 38 5.31 8.54 -2.15
CA VAL A 38 4.84 7.15 -2.22
C VAL A 38 5.65 6.25 -1.28
N VAL A 39 5.04 5.13 -0.92
CA VAL A 39 5.64 4.02 -0.17
C VAL A 39 5.55 2.75 -0.98
N ILE A 40 6.45 1.78 -0.73
CA ILE A 40 6.37 0.46 -1.34
C ILE A 40 5.75 -0.51 -0.34
N LEU A 41 4.56 -1.03 -0.67
CA LEU A 41 3.91 -2.10 0.07
C LEU A 41 4.36 -3.45 -0.48
N THR A 42 4.89 -4.30 0.39
CA THR A 42 5.24 -5.69 0.10
C THR A 42 4.23 -6.63 0.75
N THR A 43 3.65 -7.54 -0.02
CA THR A 43 2.65 -8.53 0.43
C THR A 43 2.96 -9.93 -0.11
N ARG A 44 2.42 -10.95 0.55
CA ARG A 44 2.45 -12.33 0.04
C ARG A 44 1.25 -12.60 -0.87
N GLY A 45 1.50 -13.06 -2.09
CA GLY A 45 0.45 -13.39 -3.07
C GLY A 45 -0.48 -14.49 -2.55
N ALA A 46 -1.76 -14.19 -2.34
CA ALA A 46 -2.73 -15.11 -1.73
C ALA A 46 -2.86 -16.47 -2.46
N ARG A 47 -2.68 -16.47 -3.79
CA ARG A 47 -2.71 -17.69 -4.61
C ARG A 47 -1.34 -18.26 -4.93
N SER A 48 -0.35 -17.39 -5.16
CA SER A 48 0.96 -17.79 -5.67
C SER A 48 2.00 -18.05 -4.59
N GLY A 49 1.81 -17.56 -3.36
CA GLY A 49 2.82 -17.57 -2.29
C GLY A 49 4.01 -16.62 -2.51
N LYS A 50 4.23 -16.17 -3.75
CA LYS A 50 5.26 -15.21 -4.16
C LYS A 50 5.09 -13.83 -3.55
N ILE A 51 6.20 -13.13 -3.36
CA ILE A 51 6.24 -11.75 -2.89
C ILE A 51 5.79 -10.81 -4.01
N ARG A 52 4.95 -9.83 -3.64
CA ARG A 52 4.39 -8.80 -4.53
C ARG A 52 4.67 -7.43 -3.92
N LYS A 53 5.13 -6.50 -4.75
CA LYS A 53 5.43 -5.13 -4.36
C LYS A 53 4.54 -4.16 -5.10
N THR A 54 4.04 -3.13 -4.43
CA THR A 54 3.13 -2.15 -5.02
C THR A 54 3.42 -0.76 -4.46
N PRO A 55 3.69 0.23 -5.33
CA PRO A 55 3.80 1.63 -4.90
C PRO A 55 2.41 2.16 -4.57
N LEU A 56 2.28 2.84 -3.43
CA LEU A 56 1.03 3.44 -2.95
C LEU A 56 1.30 4.85 -2.44
N MET A 57 0.29 5.71 -2.44
CA MET A 57 0.41 7.06 -1.86
C MET A 57 0.75 6.97 -0.38
N ARG A 58 1.72 7.78 0.07
CA ARG A 58 2.11 7.85 1.48
C ARG A 58 1.03 8.56 2.29
N VAL A 59 0.32 7.81 3.13
CA VAL A 59 -0.62 8.35 4.13
C VAL A 59 -0.14 7.88 5.49
N GLU A 60 0.47 8.75 6.27
CA GLU A 60 1.12 8.40 7.53
C GLU A 60 0.62 9.29 8.66
N HIS A 61 0.52 8.70 9.86
CA HIS A 61 0.21 9.42 11.09
C HIS A 61 0.73 8.63 12.30
N ASP A 62 1.57 9.26 13.11
CA ASP A 62 2.14 8.71 14.34
C ASP A 62 2.80 7.32 14.15
N GLY A 63 3.45 7.11 12.99
CA GLY A 63 4.14 5.86 12.66
C GLY A 63 3.22 4.74 12.12
N ALA A 64 1.91 4.96 12.06
CA ALA A 64 0.97 4.10 11.35
C ALA A 64 0.71 4.63 9.94
N TYR A 65 0.36 3.73 9.01
CA TYR A 65 0.13 4.09 7.61
C TYR A 65 -1.23 3.61 7.13
N ALA A 66 -1.93 4.41 6.34
CA ALA A 66 -3.11 3.95 5.61
C ALA A 66 -2.77 3.57 4.18
N VAL A 67 -3.20 2.38 3.76
CA VAL A 67 -3.15 1.94 2.36
C VAL A 67 -4.56 1.83 1.79
N VAL A 68 -4.78 2.49 0.65
CA VAL A 68 -6.12 2.70 0.08
C VAL A 68 -6.31 1.87 -1.18
N ALA A 69 -7.24 0.91 -1.14
CA ALA A 69 -7.54 -0.03 -2.23
C ALA A 69 -8.45 0.58 -3.31
N SER A 70 -8.04 1.74 -3.84
CA SER A 70 -8.83 2.52 -4.79
C SER A 70 -8.69 2.05 -6.23
N GLN A 71 -7.49 1.63 -6.68
CA GLN A 71 -7.21 1.28 -8.08
C GLN A 71 -7.79 2.31 -9.08
N GLY A 72 -7.66 3.61 -8.79
CA GLY A 72 -8.19 4.67 -9.65
C GLY A 72 -9.71 4.74 -9.75
N GLY A 73 -10.44 4.14 -8.79
CA GLY A 73 -11.90 4.05 -8.83
C GLY A 73 -12.43 2.86 -9.65
N ALA A 74 -11.57 1.93 -10.07
CA ALA A 74 -12.00 0.73 -10.77
C ALA A 74 -13.06 -0.06 -9.97
N PRO A 75 -14.00 -0.76 -10.62
CA PRO A 75 -15.05 -1.52 -9.93
C PRO A 75 -14.52 -2.75 -9.18
N LYS A 76 -13.26 -3.13 -9.43
CA LYS A 76 -12.60 -4.27 -8.80
C LYS A 76 -11.56 -3.79 -7.78
N HIS A 77 -11.28 -4.63 -6.80
CA HIS A 77 -10.18 -4.40 -5.88
C HIS A 77 -8.83 -4.75 -6.54
N PRO A 78 -7.74 -4.04 -6.19
CA PRO A 78 -6.40 -4.39 -6.64
C PRO A 78 -5.96 -5.72 -6.05
N VAL A 79 -5.04 -6.44 -6.72
CA VAL A 79 -4.61 -7.78 -6.28
C VAL A 79 -4.06 -7.78 -4.85
N TRP A 80 -3.31 -6.75 -4.45
CA TRP A 80 -2.74 -6.64 -3.10
C TRP A 80 -3.81 -6.57 -1.99
N TYR A 81 -5.03 -6.10 -2.30
CA TYR A 81 -6.15 -6.14 -1.34
C TYR A 81 -6.41 -7.58 -0.90
N HIS A 82 -6.53 -8.49 -1.87
CA HIS A 82 -6.79 -9.90 -1.60
C HIS A 82 -5.61 -10.57 -0.88
N ASN A 83 -4.39 -10.08 -1.09
CA ASN A 83 -3.23 -10.55 -0.35
C ASN A 83 -3.34 -10.21 1.14
N LEU A 84 -3.63 -8.95 1.47
CA LEU A 84 -3.77 -8.50 2.88
C LEU A 84 -4.95 -9.14 3.60
N VAL A 85 -6.05 -9.41 2.89
CA VAL A 85 -7.20 -10.15 3.44
C VAL A 85 -6.82 -11.59 3.78
N ALA A 86 -5.94 -12.23 2.98
CA ALA A 86 -5.51 -13.61 3.21
C ALA A 86 -4.38 -13.73 4.26
N ASP A 87 -3.48 -12.76 4.30
CA ASP A 87 -2.36 -12.67 5.23
C ASP A 87 -2.11 -11.19 5.58
N PRO A 88 -2.40 -10.75 6.82
CA PRO A 88 -2.29 -9.34 7.19
C PRO A 88 -0.83 -8.87 7.33
N ARG A 89 0.15 -9.78 7.27
CA ARG A 89 1.57 -9.45 7.35
C ARG A 89 2.02 -8.73 6.09
N ALA A 90 2.72 -7.62 6.28
CA ALA A 90 3.24 -6.78 5.21
C ALA A 90 4.60 -6.19 5.61
N GLU A 91 5.43 -5.90 4.63
CA GLU A 91 6.54 -4.97 4.82
C GLU A 91 6.16 -3.65 4.13
N LEU A 92 6.48 -2.53 4.77
CA LEU A 92 6.33 -1.20 4.20
C LEU A 92 7.71 -0.54 4.11
N GLN A 93 8.04 -0.02 2.93
CA GLN A 93 9.20 0.83 2.74
C GLN A 93 8.76 2.29 2.53
N ASP A 94 9.25 3.17 3.41
CA ASP A 94 9.13 4.63 3.32
C ASP A 94 10.53 5.26 3.22
N GLY A 95 10.88 5.72 2.02
CA GLY A 95 12.24 6.10 1.67
C GLY A 95 13.25 5.00 2.03
N PRO A 96 14.32 5.32 2.79
CA PRO A 96 15.34 4.34 3.18
C PRO A 96 14.91 3.39 4.30
N VAL A 97 13.73 3.61 4.91
CA VAL A 97 13.28 2.86 6.09
C VAL A 97 12.35 1.73 5.65
N ARG A 98 12.62 0.51 6.10
CA ARG A 98 11.78 -0.69 5.91
C ARG A 98 11.29 -1.19 7.25
N GLN A 99 10.01 -1.55 7.34
CA GLN A 99 9.37 -1.94 8.58
C GLN A 99 8.39 -3.10 8.34
N ASP A 100 8.42 -4.07 9.25
CA ASP A 100 7.40 -5.11 9.34
C ASP A 100 6.12 -4.51 9.93
N MET A 101 5.01 -4.71 9.25
CA MET A 101 3.72 -4.12 9.55
C MET A 101 2.62 -5.18 9.57
N THR A 102 1.58 -4.94 10.37
CA THR A 102 0.36 -5.74 10.36
C THR A 102 -0.79 -4.90 9.86
N ALA A 103 -1.47 -5.40 8.83
CA ALA A 103 -2.61 -4.76 8.21
C ALA A 103 -3.92 -5.10 8.92
N ARG A 104 -4.78 -4.10 9.09
CA ARG A 104 -6.15 -4.26 9.56
C ARG A 104 -7.07 -3.41 8.71
N GLU A 105 -8.10 -4.03 8.16
CA GLU A 105 -9.13 -3.29 7.42
C GLU A 105 -9.93 -2.41 8.38
N LEU A 106 -10.12 -1.15 7.99
CA LEU A 106 -10.84 -0.17 8.77
C LEU A 106 -12.32 -0.15 8.41
N ALA A 107 -13.15 0.13 9.42
CA ALA A 107 -14.57 0.38 9.27
C ALA A 107 -15.01 1.57 10.13
N GLY A 108 -16.23 2.07 9.90
CA GLY A 108 -16.86 3.09 10.75
C GLY A 108 -16.07 4.39 10.90
N GLU A 109 -16.05 4.93 12.12
CA GLU A 109 -15.43 6.23 12.41
C GLU A 109 -13.91 6.24 12.22
N GLU A 110 -13.24 5.12 12.53
CA GLU A 110 -11.80 5.00 12.34
C GLU A 110 -11.43 5.08 10.86
N LYS A 111 -12.20 4.40 9.99
CA LYS A 111 -12.06 4.53 8.54
C LYS A 111 -12.30 5.96 8.09
N ALA A 112 -13.35 6.62 8.57
CA ALA A 112 -13.65 8.01 8.20
C ALA A 112 -12.51 8.98 8.58
N LEU A 113 -11.86 8.76 9.73
CA LEU A 113 -10.69 9.52 10.16
C LEU A 113 -9.50 9.33 9.21
N TRP A 114 -9.13 8.08 8.93
CA TRP A 114 -8.04 7.78 8.00
C TRP A 114 -8.33 8.18 6.57
N TRP A 115 -9.58 8.12 6.14
CA TRP A 115 -10.02 8.60 4.84
C TRP A 115 -9.76 10.10 4.67
N ARG A 116 -10.05 10.92 5.69
CA ARG A 116 -9.72 12.36 5.66
C ARG A 116 -8.22 12.59 5.49
N ARG A 117 -7.38 11.82 6.19
CA ARG A 117 -5.91 11.88 6.03
C ARG A 117 -5.49 11.46 4.62
N ALA A 118 -6.09 10.40 4.08
CA ALA A 118 -5.80 9.92 2.73
C ALA A 118 -6.14 10.98 1.67
N VAL A 119 -7.31 11.62 1.75
CA VAL A 119 -7.69 12.70 0.84
C VAL A 119 -6.77 13.92 0.99
N ALA A 120 -6.33 14.25 2.21
CA ALA A 120 -5.36 15.33 2.41
C ALA A 120 -4.00 15.03 1.77
N ALA A 121 -3.55 13.77 1.81
CA ALA A 121 -2.31 13.33 1.18
C ALA A 121 -2.44 13.19 -0.35
N PHE A 122 -3.61 12.77 -0.84
CA PHE A 122 -3.90 12.59 -2.26
C PHE A 122 -5.36 12.95 -2.58
N PRO A 123 -5.63 14.20 -3.02
CA PRO A 123 -6.98 14.71 -3.22
C PRO A 123 -7.86 13.90 -4.18
N ASP A 124 -7.27 13.28 -5.20
CA ASP A 124 -8.00 12.48 -6.20
C ASP A 124 -8.75 11.28 -5.58
N TYR A 125 -8.43 10.85 -4.34
CA TYR A 125 -9.22 9.82 -3.66
C TYR A 125 -10.69 10.19 -3.47
N ALA A 126 -10.99 11.48 -3.26
CA ALA A 126 -12.37 11.96 -3.19
C ALA A 126 -13.12 11.72 -4.52
N ASP A 127 -12.46 12.02 -5.65
CA ASP A 127 -13.02 11.77 -6.98
C ASP A 127 -13.19 10.27 -7.25
N TYR A 128 -12.26 9.44 -6.78
CA TYR A 128 -12.35 7.99 -6.98
C TYR A 128 -13.53 7.39 -6.22
N GLN A 129 -13.79 7.85 -4.99
CA GLN A 129 -14.95 7.40 -4.22
C GLN A 129 -16.26 7.86 -4.85
N ALA A 130 -16.31 9.05 -5.46
CA ALA A 130 -17.49 9.54 -6.17
C ALA A 130 -17.80 8.76 -7.46
N LYS A 131 -16.78 8.12 -8.06
CA LYS A 131 -16.90 7.36 -9.32
C LYS A 131 -17.30 5.89 -9.14
N THR A 132 -17.51 5.44 -7.90
CA THR A 132 -17.79 4.04 -7.62
C THR A 132 -18.84 3.88 -6.53
N GLU A 133 -19.68 2.87 -6.67
CA GLU A 133 -20.69 2.52 -5.67
C GLU A 133 -20.12 1.65 -4.55
N ARG A 134 -18.93 1.08 -4.74
CA ARG A 134 -18.27 0.31 -3.69
C ARG A 134 -17.67 1.23 -2.64
N GLU A 135 -17.70 0.80 -1.40
CA GLU A 135 -16.87 1.41 -0.38
C GLU A 135 -15.40 1.11 -0.72
N ILE A 136 -14.55 2.13 -0.88
CA ILE A 136 -13.13 1.90 -1.13
C ILE A 136 -12.51 1.37 0.17
N PRO A 137 -11.89 0.16 0.17
CA PRO A 137 -11.27 -0.36 1.38
C PRO A 137 -10.04 0.46 1.78
N VAL A 138 -9.88 0.63 3.08
CA VAL A 138 -8.72 1.28 3.69
C VAL A 138 -8.20 0.33 4.75
N PHE A 139 -6.90 0.03 4.70
CA PHE A 139 -6.23 -0.72 5.75
C PHE A 139 -5.31 0.23 6.49
N VAL A 140 -5.28 0.10 7.81
CA VAL A 140 -4.18 0.65 8.60
C VAL A 140 -3.08 -0.40 8.71
N LEU A 141 -1.85 0.05 8.60
CA LEU A 141 -0.62 -0.69 8.82
C LEU A 141 -0.02 -0.18 10.12
N GLU A 142 0.06 -1.06 11.10
CA GLU A 142 0.62 -0.78 12.42
C GLU A 142 1.88 -1.62 12.60
N ALA A 143 2.85 -1.11 13.36
CA ALA A 143 4.11 -1.81 13.61
C ALA A 143 3.85 -3.22 14.13
N ALA A 144 4.49 -4.21 13.53
CA ALA A 144 4.28 -5.60 13.92
C ALA A 144 4.79 -5.85 15.35
N ALA A 145 3.99 -6.53 16.17
CA ALA A 145 4.39 -6.92 17.53
C ALA A 145 5.59 -7.89 17.54
N ALA A 146 5.77 -8.63 16.45
CA ALA A 146 6.91 -9.50 16.21
C ALA A 146 7.35 -9.39 14.75
N ALA A 147 8.67 -9.51 14.55
CA ALA A 147 9.27 -9.54 13.23
C ALA A 147 8.76 -10.75 12.44
N HIS A 148 8.44 -10.55 11.17
CA HIS A 148 7.92 -11.59 10.27
C HIS A 148 8.33 -11.35 8.82
#